data_AF-U4UUR6-F1
#
_entry.id   AF-U4UUR6-F1
#
_cell.length_a   1.000
_cell.length_b   1.000
_cell.length_c   1.000
_cell.angle_alpha   90.00
_cell.angle_beta   90.00
_cell.angle_gamma   90.00
#
_symmetry.space_group_name_H-M   'P 1'
#
loop_
_entity.id
_entity.type
_entity.pdbx_description
1 polymer ?
#
loop_
_entity_poly.entity_id
_entity_poly.type
_entity_poly.pdbx_seq_one_letter_code
_entity_poly.pdbx_strand_id
1 'polypeptide(L)'
;MWNPDKFANSLIVDWKHLATSVGFSILGMVPACVITMTCYAISKKADYLLEDCYRLRYKFSYESYEHRELLALTTYMSENRLVFTAVDYFIIRPSVLLGIIGTSTTYFIAIIQFS
;
A
#
# COMPACT_ATOMS: atom_id res chain seq x y z
N MET A 1 -52.33 -0.14 10.39
CA MET A 1 -52.37 -1.23 9.40
C MET A 1 -50.96 -1.39 8.86
N TRP A 2 -50.25 -2.43 9.30
CA TRP A 2 -48.87 -2.70 8.90
C TRP A 2 -48.88 -3.18 7.44
N ASN A 3 -48.20 -2.47 6.53
CA ASN A 3 -48.19 -2.81 5.11
C ASN A 3 -46.86 -3.50 4.73
N PRO A 4 -46.83 -4.83 4.62
CA PRO A 4 -45.59 -5.60 4.44
C PRO A 4 -44.82 -5.19 3.18
N ASP A 5 -45.52 -4.79 2.13
CA ASP A 5 -44.96 -4.36 0.84
C ASP A 5 -44.25 -3.00 0.92
N LYS A 6 -44.68 -2.08 1.80
CA LYS A 6 -43.91 -0.84 2.06
C LYS A 6 -42.62 -1.13 2.82
N PHE A 7 -42.66 -2.06 3.77
CA PHE A 7 -41.49 -2.44 4.56
C PHE A 7 -40.45 -3.18 3.71
N ALA A 8 -40.89 -4.14 2.89
CA ALA A 8 -40.03 -4.85 1.95
C ALA A 8 -39.38 -3.91 0.93
N ASN A 9 -40.13 -2.95 0.38
CA ASN A 9 -39.60 -1.98 -0.57
C ASN A 9 -38.58 -1.02 0.08
N SER A 10 -38.78 -0.60 1.34
CA SER A 10 -37.79 0.20 2.08
C SER A 10 -36.49 -0.57 2.24
N LEU A 11 -36.58 -1.81 2.72
CA LEU A 11 -35.42 -2.67 2.95
C LEU A 11 -34.60 -2.92 1.68
N ILE A 12 -35.29 -3.08 0.53
CA ILE A 12 -34.65 -3.25 -0.78
C ILE A 12 -33.94 -1.96 -1.24
N VAL A 13 -34.53 -0.79 -0.99
CA VAL A 13 -33.93 0.50 -1.34
C VAL A 13 -32.70 0.79 -0.49
N ASP A 14 -32.78 0.57 0.83
CA ASP A 14 -31.66 0.72 1.76
C ASP A 14 -30.50 -0.22 1.37
N TRP A 15 -30.81 -1.46 0.99
CA TRP A 15 -29.80 -2.42 0.54
C TRP A 15 -29.12 -2.02 -0.77
N LYS A 16 -29.87 -1.43 -1.72
CA LYS A 16 -29.30 -0.90 -2.97
C LYS A 16 -28.37 0.28 -2.73
N HIS A 17 -28.71 1.18 -1.81
CA HIS A 17 -27.85 2.31 -1.43
C HIS A 17 -26.57 1.85 -0.72
N LEU A 18 -26.68 0.87 0.18
CA LEU A 18 -25.52 0.25 0.82
C LEU A 18 -24.60 -0.43 -0.20
N ALA A 19 -25.16 -1.25 -1.09
CA ALA A 19 -24.39 -1.96 -2.11
C ALA A 19 -23.66 -1.01 -3.08
N THR A 20 -24.31 0.08 -3.50
CA THR A 20 -23.68 1.08 -4.37
C THR A 20 -22.58 1.87 -3.66
N SER A 21 -22.79 2.25 -2.40
CA SER A 21 -21.77 2.92 -1.57
C SER A 21 -20.53 2.05 -1.35
N VAL A 22 -20.73 0.77 -1.03
CA VAL A 22 -19.64 -0.20 -0.87
C VAL A 22 -18.90 -0.39 -2.19
N GLY A 23 -19.62 -0.54 -3.31
CA GLY A 23 -19.03 -0.65 -4.64
C GLY A 23 -18.14 0.53 -5.01
N PHE A 24 -18.59 1.76 -4.73
CA PHE A 24 -17.81 2.98 -4.99
C PHE A 24 -16.54 3.05 -4.12
N SER A 25 -16.65 2.61 -2.85
CA SER A 25 -15.52 2.57 -1.92
C SER A 25 -14.45 1.57 -2.36
N ILE A 26 -14.86 0.37 -2.81
CA ILE A 26 -13.94 -0.64 -3.35
C ILE A 26 -13.22 -0.10 -4.59
N LEU A 27 -13.97 0.53 -5.50
CA LEU A 27 -13.40 1.09 -6.73
C LEU A 27 -12.35 2.16 -6.43
N GLY A 28 -12.57 3.00 -5.42
CA GLY A 28 -11.61 4.01 -4.96
C GLY A 28 -10.36 3.44 -4.30
N MET A 29 -10.44 2.25 -3.67
CA MET A 29 -9.28 1.61 -3.03
C MET A 29 -8.32 0.95 -4.03
N VAL A 30 -8.82 0.45 -5.16
CA VAL A 30 -7.98 -0.20 -6.19
C VAL A 30 -6.79 0.67 -6.63
N PRO A 31 -6.95 1.94 -7.04
CA PRO A 31 -5.82 2.76 -7.45
C PRO A 31 -4.83 3.02 -6.30
N ALA A 32 -5.31 3.21 -5.07
CA ALA A 32 -4.44 3.37 -3.90
C ALA A 32 -3.59 2.11 -3.64
N CYS A 33 -4.18 0.93 -3.82
CA CYS A 33 -3.48 -0.35 -3.76
C CYS A 33 -2.42 -0.47 -4.85
N VAL A 34 -2.76 -0.14 -6.10
CA VAL A 34 -1.82 -0.21 -7.23
C VAL A 34 -0.62 0.71 -6.98
N ILE A 35 -0.86 1.98 -6.63
CA ILE A 35 0.20 2.95 -6.36
C ILE A 35 1.10 2.50 -5.21
N THR A 36 0.51 2.03 -4.12
CA THR A 36 1.31 1.57 -2.97
C THR A 36 2.16 0.36 -3.30
N MET A 37 1.61 -0.60 -4.05
CA MET A 37 2.34 -1.80 -4.45
C MET A 37 3.46 -1.49 -5.44
N THR A 38 3.25 -0.57 -6.38
CA THR A 38 4.31 -0.16 -7.33
C THR A 38 5.42 0.61 -6.61
N CYS A 39 5.08 1.57 -5.75
CA CYS A 39 6.05 2.27 -4.91
C CYS A 39 6.86 1.28 -4.06
N TYR A 40 6.18 0.35 -3.40
CA TYR A 40 6.84 -0.67 -2.60
C TYR A 40 7.77 -1.58 -3.43
N ALA A 41 7.33 -1.99 -4.62
CA ALA A 41 8.14 -2.79 -5.53
C ALA A 41 9.40 -2.04 -6.00
N ILE A 42 9.31 -0.74 -6.28
CA ILE A 42 10.44 0.09 -6.68
C ILE A 42 11.44 0.21 -5.52
N SER A 43 10.98 0.55 -4.31
CA SER A 43 11.84 0.57 -3.13
C SER A 43 12.55 -0.76 -2.90
N LYS A 44 11.81 -1.87 -3.03
CA LYS A 44 12.37 -3.21 -2.86
C LYS A 44 13.41 -3.55 -3.95
N LYS A 45 13.17 -3.14 -5.20
CA LYS A 45 14.15 -3.32 -6.28
C LYS A 45 15.42 -2.50 -6.05
N ALA A 46 15.31 -1.29 -5.49
CA ALA A 46 16.47 -0.50 -5.12
C ALA A 46 17.30 -1.18 -4.02
N ASP A 47 16.64 -1.77 -3.01
CA ASP A 47 17.33 -2.54 -1.98
C ASP A 47 18.05 -3.78 -2.56
N TYR A 48 17.42 -4.50 -3.49
CA TYR A 48 18.08 -5.63 -4.17
C TYR A 48 19.27 -5.18 -5.01
N LEU A 49 19.17 -4.05 -5.70
CA LEU A 49 20.28 -3.50 -6.47
C LEU A 49 21.48 -3.17 -5.56
N LEU A 50 21.22 -2.63 -4.37
CA LEU A 50 22.24 -2.36 -3.36
C LEU A 50 22.91 -3.66 -2.89
N GLU A 51 22.13 -4.70 -2.60
CA GLU A 51 22.63 -6.02 -2.22
C GLU A 51 23.49 -6.66 -3.33
N ASP A 52 23.05 -6.55 -4.58
CA ASP A 52 23.81 -7.02 -5.74
C ASP A 52 25.12 -6.23 -5.90
N CYS A 53 25.11 -4.91 -5.69
CA CYS A 53 26.32 -4.10 -5.71
C CYS A 53 27.31 -4.53 -4.62
N TYR A 54 26.84 -4.84 -3.40
CA TYR A 54 27.69 -5.40 -2.34
C TYR A 54 28.30 -6.73 -2.74
N ARG A 55 27.52 -7.62 -3.37
CA ARG A 55 28.00 -8.91 -3.85
C ARG A 55 29.01 -8.77 -4.98
N LEU A 56 28.79 -7.84 -5.91
CA LEU A 56 29.71 -7.54 -7.01
C LEU A 56 31.04 -7.00 -6.47
N ARG A 57 30.99 -6.10 -5.49
CA ARG A 57 32.17 -5.52 -4.86
C ARG A 57 33.12 -6.58 -4.29
N TYR A 58 32.60 -7.69 -3.78
CA TYR A 58 33.41 -8.81 -3.27
C TYR A 58 34.16 -9.58 -4.37
N LYS A 59 33.74 -9.47 -5.64
CA LYS A 59 34.42 -10.12 -6.78
C LYS A 59 35.58 -9.31 -7.35
N PHE A 60 35.64 -8.01 -7.10
CA PHE A 60 36.70 -7.13 -7.60
C PHE A 60 37.83 -7.01 -6.57
N SER A 61 39.07 -6.92 -7.07
CA SER A 61 40.23 -6.66 -6.22
C SER A 61 40.06 -5.32 -5.50
N TYR A 62 40.48 -5.24 -4.23
CA TYR A 62 40.26 -4.08 -3.37
C TYR A 62 40.84 -2.77 -3.93
N GLU A 63 41.93 -2.86 -4.71
CA GLU A 63 42.60 -1.70 -5.33
C GLU A 63 42.04 -1.33 -6.70
N SER A 64 41.06 -2.08 -7.23
CA SER A 64 40.52 -1.82 -8.55
C SER A 64 39.66 -0.55 -8.55
N TYR A 65 39.67 0.17 -9.67
CA TYR A 65 38.84 1.35 -9.87
C TYR A 65 37.36 1.03 -9.64
N GLU A 66 36.92 -0.13 -10.12
CA GLU A 66 35.56 -0.64 -10.01
C GLU A 66 35.17 -0.86 -8.55
N HIS A 67 36.07 -1.36 -7.69
CA HIS A 67 35.80 -1.53 -6.26
C HIS A 67 35.55 -0.18 -5.56
N ARG A 68 36.33 0.85 -5.90
CA ARG A 68 36.16 2.22 -5.38
C ARG A 68 34.85 2.85 -5.83
N GLU A 69 34.48 2.70 -7.10
CA GLU A 69 33.19 3.20 -7.60
C GLU A 69 32.00 2.48 -6.98
N LEU A 70 32.05 1.14 -6.88
CA LEU A 70 31.02 0.35 -6.21
C LEU A 70 30.89 0.72 -4.73
N LEU A 71 32.00 1.00 -4.05
CA LEU A 71 31.99 1.51 -2.67
C LEU A 71 31.29 2.87 -2.58
N ALA A 72 31.62 3.81 -3.46
CA ALA A 72 30.98 5.13 -3.47
C ALA A 72 29.47 5.02 -3.75
N LEU A 73 29.08 4.20 -4.72
CA LEU A 73 27.69 3.98 -5.12
C LEU A 73 26.88 3.32 -3.99
N THR A 74 27.41 2.27 -3.38
CA THR A 74 26.74 1.57 -2.26
C THR A 74 26.59 2.47 -1.03
N THR A 75 27.61 3.29 -0.72
CA THR A 75 27.54 4.27 0.37
C THR A 75 26.41 5.27 0.10
N TYR A 76 26.41 5.89 -1.08
CA TYR A 76 25.41 6.87 -1.48
C TYR A 76 23.98 6.29 -1.46
N MET A 77 23.79 5.09 -2.01
CA MET A 77 22.49 4.43 -2.04
C MET A 77 22.03 3.98 -0.64
N SER A 78 22.95 3.65 0.27
CA SER A 78 22.60 3.30 1.65
C SER A 78 22.14 4.51 2.45
N GLU A 79 22.78 5.68 2.23
CA GLU A 79 22.41 6.95 2.86
C GLU A 79 21.10 7.50 2.29
N ASN A 80 20.90 7.35 0.98
CA ASN A 80 19.73 7.85 0.25
C ASN A 80 18.75 6.73 -0.08
N ARG A 81 18.44 5.89 0.92
CA ARG A 81 17.53 4.76 0.71
C ARG A 81 16.18 5.26 0.19
N LEU A 82 15.71 4.62 -0.88
CA LEU A 82 14.53 5.07 -1.60
C LEU A 82 13.25 4.74 -0.83
N VAL A 83 12.72 5.74 -0.13
CA VAL A 83 11.49 5.64 0.66
C VAL A 83 10.42 6.53 0.05
N PHE A 84 9.27 5.96 -0.29
CA PHE A 84 8.11 6.72 -0.71
C PHE A 84 7.28 7.13 0.51
N THR A 85 7.10 8.43 0.71
CA THR A 85 6.23 9.00 1.73
C THR A 85 5.00 9.66 1.09
N ALA A 86 3.86 9.57 1.77
CA ALA A 86 2.68 10.32 1.41
C ALA A 86 2.71 11.66 2.15
N VAL A 87 3.31 12.68 1.52
CA VAL A 87 3.42 14.05 2.07
C VAL A 87 4.04 14.04 3.48
N ASP A 88 5.04 13.18 3.70
CA ASP A 88 5.72 12.94 4.99
C ASP A 88 4.83 12.57 6.20
N TYR A 89 3.53 12.36 6.02
CA TYR A 89 2.65 11.88 7.09
C TYR A 89 2.86 10.41 7.40
N PHE A 90 3.08 9.59 6.38
CA PHE A 90 3.35 8.16 6.55
C PHE A 90 4.15 7.58 5.38
N ILE A 91 4.86 6.49 5.66
CA ILE A 91 5.59 5.73 4.65
C ILE A 91 4.60 4.83 3.91
N ILE A 92 4.62 4.90 2.58
CA ILE A 92 3.78 4.08 1.72
C ILE A 92 4.24 2.62 1.83
N ARG A 93 3.49 1.82 2.58
CA ARG A 93 3.76 0.40 2.79
C ARG A 93 2.47 -0.43 2.67
N PRO A 94 2.56 -1.67 2.18
CA PRO A 94 1.41 -2.58 2.13
C PRO A 94 0.75 -2.80 3.50
N SER A 95 1.52 -2.74 4.59
CA SER A 95 1.00 -2.86 5.95
C SER A 95 0.03 -1.73 6.33
N VAL A 96 0.28 -0.50 5.85
CA VAL A 96 -0.60 0.64 6.10
C VAL A 96 -1.92 0.46 5.37
N LEU A 97 -1.89 -0.03 4.12
CA LEU A 97 -3.11 -0.36 3.37
C LEU A 97 -3.94 -1.44 4.07
N LEU A 98 -3.30 -2.51 4.54
CA LEU A 98 -4.00 -3.56 5.31
C LEU A 98 -4.63 -3.01 6.59
N GLY A 99 -3.95 -2.07 7.26
CA GLY A 99 -4.50 -1.33 8.40
C GLY A 99 -5.73 -0.50 8.03
N ILE A 100 -5.71 0.21 6.90
CA ILE A 100 -6.86 0.98 6.41
C ILE A 100 -8.04 0.06 6.08
N ILE A 101 -7.79 -1.08 5.42
CA ILE A 101 -8.84 -2.08 5.14
C ILE A 101 -9.42 -2.62 6.45
N GLY A 102 -8.57 -2.99 7.40
CA GLY A 102 -9.00 -3.55 8.68
C GLY A 102 -9.82 -2.56 9.52
N THR A 103 -9.36 -1.31 9.62
CA THR A 103 -10.09 -0.25 10.34
C THR A 103 -11.41 0.08 9.64
N SER A 104 -11.42 0.26 8.32
CA SER A 104 -12.65 0.46 7.55
C SER A 104 -13.65 -0.68 7.73
N THR A 105 -13.18 -1.93 7.73
CA THR A 105 -14.02 -3.12 7.95
C THR A 105 -14.59 -3.13 9.37
N THR A 106 -13.78 -2.76 10.36
CA THR A 106 -14.20 -2.69 11.77
C THR A 106 -15.31 -1.65 11.97
N TYR A 107 -15.14 -0.45 11.40
CA TYR A 107 -16.18 0.58 11.44
C TYR A 107 -17.44 0.16 10.70
N PHE A 108 -17.30 -0.50 9.56
CA PHE A 108 -18.45 -1.01 8.81
C PHE A 108 -19.25 -2.04 9.61
N ILE A 109 -18.57 -2.98 10.28
CA ILE A 109 -19.22 -3.95 11.17
C ILE A 109 -19.93 -3.25 12.32
N ALA A 110 -19.27 -2.28 12.97
CA ALA A 110 -19.88 -1.52 14.06
C ALA A 110 -21.13 -0.78 13.61
N ILE A 111 -21.11 -0.14 12.43
CA ILE A 111 -22.28 0.52 11.86
C ILE A 111 -23.42 -0.47 11.62
N ILE A 112 -23.17 -1.65 11.09
CA ILE A 112 -24.23 -2.66 10.87
C ILE A 112 -24.82 -3.16 12.21
N GLN A 113 -24.00 -3.29 13.25
CA GLN A 113 -24.45 -3.80 14.54
C GLN A 113 -25.22 -2.78 15.38
N PHE A 114 -24.89 -1.50 15.23
CA PHE A 114 -25.47 -0.40 16.01
C PHE A 114 -26.41 0.51 15.19
N SER A 115 -26.62 0.19 13.92
CA SER A 115 -27.72 0.73 13.08
C SER A 115 -28.99 -0.09 13.26
#